data_AF-A0A374P6I7-F1
#
_entry.id   AF-A0A374P6I7-F1
#
_cell.length_a   1.000
_cell.length_b   1.000
_cell.length_c   1.000
_cell.angle_alpha   90.00
_cell.angle_beta   90.00
_cell.angle_gamma   90.00
#
_symmetry.space_group_name_H-M   'P 1'
#
loop_
_entity.id
_entity.type
_entity.pdbx_description
1 polymer ?
#
loop_
_entity_poly.entity_id
_entity_poly.type
_entity_poly.pdbx_seq_one_letter_code
_entity_poly.pdbx_strand_id
1 'polypeptide(L)'
;MKNIDKKQLKIISMEFRTIANRLITCNHQTGMALLKKFMVYIDENEIVSEYIKQYVNPDDFEPVERGTCFSSMGDTKQEEISYTYQYLKYAVENYHNIYHDMAFGYAREANDAVKEFCNRIVLPFVNYIEGYLTEIGIQMGYDEDKKFMINVNGGVAQVNVANDNATVHATQSNGIDVSQLENIIADIMKHMPTDITQEEQEQIRDSVEVIRAEVQSANPRKGFIKTALKGLQAINGTAQFGAAIATLVQFVGTFL
;
A
#
# COMPACT_ATOMS: atom_id res chain seq x y z
N MET A 1 20.76 9.13 -6.48
CA MET A 1 19.63 9.03 -5.54
C MET A 1 19.05 7.64 -5.61
N LYS A 2 19.22 6.89 -4.53
CA LYS A 2 18.57 5.60 -4.32
C LYS A 2 17.06 5.85 -4.19
N ASN A 3 16.24 5.18 -5.00
CA ASN A 3 14.79 5.23 -4.84
C ASN A 3 14.44 4.51 -3.53
N ILE A 4 14.24 5.27 -2.46
CA ILE A 4 13.80 4.75 -1.16
C ILE A 4 12.28 4.72 -1.13
N ASP A 5 11.73 3.57 -0.75
CA ASP A 5 10.28 3.42 -0.59
C ASP A 5 9.81 3.86 0.82
N LYS A 6 8.48 4.03 0.97
CA LYS A 6 7.88 4.45 2.26
C LYS A 6 8.22 3.51 3.41
N LYS A 7 8.41 2.20 3.16
CA LYS A 7 8.70 1.20 4.20
C LYS A 7 10.14 1.34 4.67
N GLN A 8 11.08 1.50 3.74
CA GLN A 8 12.49 1.72 4.03
C GLN A 8 12.68 3.00 4.85
N LEU A 9 12.02 4.10 4.48
CA LEU A 9 12.10 5.33 5.26
C LEU A 9 11.54 5.14 6.69
N LYS A 10 10.43 4.39 6.86
CA LYS A 10 9.87 4.09 8.19
C LYS A 10 10.86 3.32 9.07
N ILE A 11 11.57 2.34 8.49
CA ILE A 11 12.61 1.58 9.18
C ILE A 11 13.75 2.52 9.60
N ILE A 12 14.24 3.36 8.68
CA ILE A 12 15.30 4.33 8.96
C ILE A 12 14.88 5.30 10.08
N SER A 13 13.68 5.89 10.01
CA SER A 13 13.18 6.77 11.07
C SER A 13 13.06 6.06 12.42
N MET A 14 12.63 4.80 12.44
CA MET A 14 12.51 4.01 13.67
C MET A 14 13.91 3.67 14.26
N GLU A 15 14.84 3.23 13.43
CA GLU A 15 16.22 2.90 13.83
C GLU A 15 16.94 4.14 14.37
N PHE A 16 16.84 5.27 13.65
CA PHE A 16 17.39 6.54 14.09
C PHE A 16 16.84 6.96 15.46
N ARG A 17 15.52 6.96 15.65
CA ARG A 17 14.91 7.27 16.96
C ARG A 17 15.38 6.31 18.04
N THR A 18 15.51 5.04 17.73
CA THR A 18 15.95 4.02 18.68
C THR A 18 17.38 4.28 19.15
N ILE A 19 18.31 4.53 18.21
CA ILE A 19 19.71 4.75 18.56
C ILE A 19 19.93 6.11 19.24
N ALA A 20 19.24 7.16 18.79
CA ALA A 20 19.27 8.48 19.40
C ALA A 20 18.74 8.46 20.83
N ASN A 21 17.55 7.87 21.07
CA ASN A 21 16.98 7.79 22.42
C ASN A 21 17.86 7.00 23.39
N ARG A 22 18.48 5.92 22.92
CA ARG A 22 19.43 5.16 23.74
C ARG A 22 20.62 6.01 24.19
N LEU A 23 21.15 6.87 23.31
CA LEU A 23 22.23 7.80 23.66
C LEU A 23 21.72 8.90 24.61
N ILE A 24 20.60 9.55 24.29
CA ILE A 24 20.07 10.67 25.09
C ILE A 24 19.74 10.24 26.54
N THR A 25 19.27 9.00 26.72
CA THR A 25 18.87 8.46 28.03
C THR A 25 19.97 7.63 28.71
N CYS A 26 21.20 7.66 28.19
CA CYS A 26 22.29 6.87 28.72
C CYS A 26 22.75 7.33 30.11
N ASN A 27 23.47 6.44 30.78
CA ASN A 27 24.19 6.75 32.01
C ASN A 27 25.67 7.00 31.73
N HIS A 28 26.39 7.51 32.74
CA HIS A 28 27.80 7.88 32.59
C HIS A 28 28.74 6.73 32.21
N GLN A 29 28.35 5.48 32.49
CA GLN A 29 29.14 4.28 32.20
C GLN A 29 28.99 3.83 30.74
N THR A 30 27.80 3.98 30.17
CA THR A 30 27.45 3.45 28.85
C THR A 30 27.52 4.48 27.73
N GLY A 31 27.51 5.77 28.06
CA GLY A 31 27.31 6.82 27.07
C GLY A 31 28.38 6.90 25.98
N MET A 32 29.67 6.68 26.27
CA MET A 32 30.70 6.70 25.21
C MET A 32 30.52 5.55 24.19
N ALA A 33 30.18 4.35 24.67
CA ALA A 33 29.91 3.22 23.79
C ALA A 33 28.66 3.43 22.93
N LEU A 34 27.64 4.11 23.48
CA LEU A 34 26.42 4.46 22.75
C LEU A 34 26.66 5.61 21.76
N LEU A 35 27.50 6.59 22.10
CA LEU A 35 27.89 7.68 21.22
C LEU A 35 28.63 7.13 20.00
N LYS A 36 29.56 6.19 20.19
CA LYS A 36 30.24 5.50 19.08
C LYS A 36 29.26 4.82 18.13
N LYS A 37 28.29 4.08 18.67
CA LYS A 37 27.24 3.43 17.85
C LYS A 37 26.38 4.46 17.11
N PHE A 38 26.02 5.55 17.78
CA PHE A 38 25.26 6.64 17.18
C PHE A 38 26.02 7.26 16.00
N MET A 39 27.29 7.61 16.18
CA MET A 39 28.10 8.20 15.11
C MET A 39 28.30 7.25 13.92
N VAL A 40 28.51 5.95 14.16
CA VAL A 40 28.56 4.95 13.10
C VAL A 40 27.25 4.93 12.30
N TYR A 41 26.10 4.96 12.96
CA TYR A 41 24.81 5.01 12.27
C TYR A 41 24.65 6.28 11.42
N ILE A 42 25.04 7.45 11.95
CA ILE A 42 25.00 8.72 11.20
C ILE A 42 25.85 8.62 9.92
N ASP A 43 27.04 8.04 10.01
CA ASP A 43 27.98 7.98 8.89
C ASP A 43 27.60 6.91 7.85
N GLU A 44 27.07 5.76 8.29
CA GLU A 44 26.69 4.64 7.40
C GLU A 44 25.31 4.79 6.75
N ASN A 45 24.37 5.52 7.39
CA ASN A 45 23.06 5.74 6.81
C ASN A 45 23.12 6.83 5.74
N GLU A 46 22.97 6.43 4.47
CA GLU A 46 23.08 7.31 3.29
C GLU A 46 22.21 8.57 3.39
N ILE A 47 20.91 8.46 3.74
CA ILE A 47 20.01 9.61 3.87
C ILE A 47 20.50 10.58 4.94
N VAL A 48 20.85 10.06 6.12
CA VAL A 48 21.26 10.89 7.25
C VAL A 48 22.63 11.53 6.99
N SER A 49 23.58 10.75 6.47
CA SER A 49 24.92 11.21 6.10
C SER A 49 24.88 12.31 5.05
N GLU A 50 24.07 12.14 4.00
CA GLU A 50 23.88 13.15 2.95
C GLU A 50 23.23 14.43 3.49
N TYR A 51 22.28 14.32 4.43
CA TYR A 51 21.70 15.47 5.09
C TYR A 51 22.73 16.25 5.91
N ILE A 52 23.50 15.56 6.76
CA ILE A 52 24.50 16.20 7.62
C ILE A 52 25.58 16.91 6.78
N LYS A 53 26.10 16.25 5.72
CA LYS A 53 27.14 16.79 4.84
C LYS A 53 26.76 18.11 4.16
N GLN A 54 25.47 18.42 4.02
CA GLN A 54 25.03 19.70 3.46
C GLN A 54 25.30 20.88 4.39
N TYR A 55 25.46 20.64 5.69
CA TYR A 55 25.68 21.69 6.69
C TYR A 55 27.12 21.76 7.18
N VAL A 56 27.87 20.65 7.10
CA VAL A 56 29.26 20.58 7.61
C VAL A 56 30.14 21.60 6.90
N ASN A 57 30.70 22.51 7.68
CA ASN A 57 31.75 23.43 7.30
C ASN A 57 33.04 23.05 8.05
N PRO A 58 34.04 22.43 7.39
CA PRO A 58 35.27 21.98 8.05
C PRO A 58 36.07 23.08 8.75
N ASP A 59 35.87 24.33 8.35
CA ASP A 59 36.62 25.47 8.88
C ASP A 59 35.99 26.06 10.16
N ASP A 60 34.81 25.60 10.58
CA ASP A 60 34.11 26.13 11.76
C ASP A 60 34.40 25.37 13.06
N PHE A 61 35.22 24.31 13.02
CA PHE A 61 35.53 23.47 14.16
C PHE A 61 37.03 23.41 14.45
N GLU A 62 37.39 23.68 15.71
CA GLU A 62 38.71 23.41 16.26
C GLU A 62 38.57 22.51 17.51
N PRO A 63 39.50 21.55 17.73
CA PRO A 63 39.53 20.74 18.94
C PRO A 63 39.51 21.58 20.22
N VAL A 64 38.54 21.31 21.09
CA VAL A 64 38.40 21.98 22.39
C VAL A 64 39.08 21.21 23.52
N GLU A 65 39.31 21.87 24.64
CA GLU A 65 39.77 21.22 25.87
C GLU A 65 38.76 20.18 26.38
N ARG A 66 39.26 19.17 27.10
CA ARG A 66 38.39 18.16 27.73
C ARG A 66 37.56 18.82 28.82
N GLY A 67 36.29 18.46 28.88
CA GLY A 67 35.34 19.01 29.86
C GLY A 67 34.84 20.43 29.54
N THR A 68 35.17 20.99 28.37
CA THR A 68 34.54 22.24 27.90
C THR A 68 33.03 22.10 27.90
N CYS A 69 32.36 23.05 28.55
CA CYS A 69 30.90 23.09 28.64
C CYS A 69 30.34 24.12 27.66
N PHE A 70 29.58 23.64 26.69
CA PHE A 70 28.90 24.45 25.70
C PHE A 70 27.49 24.80 26.18
N SER A 71 27.12 26.07 26.03
CA SER A 71 25.74 26.54 26.17
C SER A 71 24.90 26.25 24.92
N SER A 72 25.53 26.35 23.75
CA SER A 72 25.01 25.97 22.43
C SER A 72 26.19 25.58 21.53
N MET A 73 25.90 24.88 20.43
CA MET A 73 26.87 24.56 19.36
C MET A 73 26.76 25.54 18.17
N GLY A 74 25.95 26.59 18.28
CA GLY A 74 25.75 27.61 17.26
C GLY A 74 24.51 28.46 17.51
N ASP A 75 24.35 29.53 16.76
CA ASP A 75 23.14 30.37 16.80
C ASP A 75 22.20 30.08 15.61
N THR A 76 22.70 29.33 14.63
CA THR A 76 21.95 28.92 13.44
C THR A 76 21.85 27.41 13.33
N LYS A 77 20.82 26.93 12.62
CA LYS A 77 20.68 25.51 12.25
C LYS A 77 21.95 24.95 11.60
N GLN A 78 22.63 25.76 10.77
CA GLN A 78 23.85 25.33 10.09
C GLN A 78 25.00 25.12 11.07
N GLU A 79 25.27 26.10 11.92
CA GLU A 79 26.33 26.01 12.94
C GLU A 79 26.05 24.86 13.93
N GLU A 80 24.81 24.76 14.44
CA GLU A 80 24.45 23.70 15.39
C GLU A 80 24.60 22.30 14.79
N ILE A 81 24.28 22.09 13.51
CA ILE A 81 24.49 20.79 12.85
C ILE A 81 25.98 20.55 12.61
N SER A 82 26.67 21.52 12.00
CA SER A 82 28.08 21.41 11.60
C SER A 82 28.99 21.16 12.80
N TYR A 83 28.94 22.05 13.79
CA TYR A 83 29.83 22.02 14.94
C TYR A 83 29.53 20.81 15.83
N THR A 84 28.26 20.48 16.06
CA THR A 84 27.90 19.29 16.87
C THR A 84 28.42 18.01 16.20
N TYR A 85 28.21 17.84 14.89
CA TYR A 85 28.68 16.64 14.19
C TYR A 85 30.20 16.50 14.29
N GLN A 86 30.94 17.59 14.03
CA GLN A 86 32.40 17.59 14.09
C GLN A 86 32.93 17.34 15.50
N TYR A 87 32.33 17.97 16.52
CA TYR A 87 32.68 17.75 17.91
C TYR A 87 32.44 16.29 18.35
N LEU A 88 31.27 15.72 18.03
CA LEU A 88 30.97 14.33 18.38
C LEU A 88 31.89 13.34 17.65
N LYS A 89 32.25 13.64 16.39
CA LYS A 89 33.21 12.85 15.61
C LYS A 89 34.61 12.88 16.21
N TYR A 90 35.10 14.08 16.54
CA TYR A 90 36.36 14.25 17.25
C TYR A 90 36.35 13.51 18.61
N ALA A 91 35.26 13.60 19.36
CA ALA A 91 35.12 12.95 20.65
C ALA A 91 35.19 11.42 20.56
N VAL A 92 34.53 10.78 19.59
CA VAL A 92 34.57 9.31 19.47
C VAL A 92 35.96 8.77 19.11
N GLU A 93 36.79 9.59 18.46
CA GLU A 93 38.17 9.27 18.07
C GLU A 93 39.17 9.52 19.20
N ASN A 94 38.96 10.55 20.02
CA ASN A 94 39.98 11.06 20.95
C ASN A 94 39.64 10.84 22.45
N TYR A 95 38.36 10.62 22.78
CA TYR A 95 37.89 10.53 24.16
C TYR A 95 37.51 9.10 24.55
N HIS A 96 37.61 8.82 25.85
CA HIS A 96 37.42 7.48 26.41
C HIS A 96 36.17 7.40 27.28
N ASN A 97 35.81 8.50 27.95
CA ASN A 97 34.72 8.54 28.90
C ASN A 97 33.86 9.79 28.68
N ILE A 98 32.58 9.58 28.36
CA ILE A 98 31.64 10.68 28.07
C ILE A 98 31.49 11.64 29.26
N TYR A 99 31.57 11.14 30.50
CA TYR A 99 31.46 12.00 31.67
C TYR A 99 32.73 12.82 31.86
N HIS A 100 33.88 12.18 32.02
CA HIS A 100 35.13 12.90 32.32
C HIS A 100 35.62 13.79 31.18
N ASP A 101 35.45 13.36 29.92
CA ASP A 101 36.01 14.07 28.78
C ASP A 101 35.04 15.11 28.19
N MET A 102 33.71 14.96 28.41
CA MET A 102 32.70 15.81 27.74
C MET A 102 31.69 16.46 28.69
N ALA A 103 31.18 15.72 29.69
CA ALA A 103 30.01 16.15 30.45
C ALA A 103 30.30 16.69 31.86
N PHE A 104 31.52 16.52 32.39
CA PHE A 104 31.83 16.73 33.81
C PHE A 104 31.37 18.08 34.39
N GLY A 105 31.47 19.18 33.63
CA GLY A 105 31.07 20.50 34.11
C GLY A 105 29.58 20.83 33.99
N TYR A 106 28.75 19.93 33.45
CA TYR A 106 27.32 20.19 33.26
C TYR A 106 26.47 19.98 34.54
N ALA A 107 26.92 19.13 35.47
CA ALA A 107 26.28 18.96 36.78
C ALA A 107 27.23 18.35 37.81
N ARG A 108 26.81 18.33 39.09
CA ARG A 108 27.60 17.71 40.18
C ARG A 108 27.64 16.19 40.11
N GLU A 109 26.48 15.58 39.84
CA GLU A 109 26.33 14.13 39.77
C GLU A 109 26.59 13.61 38.36
N ALA A 110 27.30 12.50 38.23
CA ALA A 110 27.81 12.03 36.93
C ALA A 110 26.70 11.71 35.91
N ASN A 111 25.60 11.10 36.35
CA ASN A 111 24.47 10.82 35.47
C ASN A 111 23.71 12.08 35.08
N ASP A 112 23.52 13.02 36.00
CA ASP A 112 22.87 14.30 35.71
C ASP A 112 23.72 15.13 34.74
N ALA A 113 25.04 15.09 34.89
CA ALA A 113 25.98 15.78 34.02
C ALA A 113 25.88 15.25 32.58
N VAL A 114 25.88 13.93 32.40
CA VAL A 114 25.70 13.30 31.08
C VAL A 114 24.32 13.59 30.50
N LYS A 115 23.27 13.54 31.32
CA LYS A 115 21.91 13.90 30.90
C LYS A 115 21.83 15.35 30.42
N GLU A 116 22.43 16.29 31.15
CA GLU A 116 22.46 17.70 30.78
C GLU A 116 23.26 17.95 29.50
N PHE A 117 24.41 17.29 29.32
CA PHE A 117 25.15 17.29 28.06
C PHE A 117 24.28 16.78 26.90
N CYS A 118 23.65 15.62 27.06
CA CYS A 118 22.79 15.04 26.04
C CYS A 118 21.59 15.95 25.70
N ASN A 119 20.95 16.55 26.71
CA ASN A 119 19.80 17.45 26.50
C ASN A 119 20.19 18.74 25.78
N ARG A 120 21.36 19.31 26.08
CA ARG A 120 21.78 20.60 25.53
C ARG A 120 22.45 20.46 24.17
N ILE A 121 23.17 19.37 23.92
CA ILE A 121 24.03 19.22 22.74
C ILE A 121 23.49 18.17 21.78
N VAL A 122 23.21 16.96 22.28
CA VAL A 122 22.82 15.82 21.43
C VAL A 122 21.37 15.94 20.96
N LEU A 123 20.46 16.37 21.83
CA LEU A 123 19.03 16.44 21.53
C LEU A 123 18.69 17.43 20.41
N PRO A 124 19.21 18.68 20.38
CA PRO A 124 18.99 19.59 19.25
C PRO A 124 19.45 18.99 17.91
N PHE A 125 20.65 18.39 17.90
CA PHE A 125 21.18 17.70 16.72
C PHE A 125 20.28 16.54 16.25
N VAL A 126 19.79 15.72 17.19
CA VAL A 126 18.84 14.65 16.90
C VAL A 126 17.53 15.18 16.31
N ASN A 127 17.00 16.27 16.87
CA ASN A 127 15.76 16.87 16.40
C ASN A 127 15.87 17.38 14.96
N TYR A 128 17.03 17.91 14.55
CA TYR A 128 17.23 18.32 13.16
C TYR A 128 17.17 17.17 12.17
N ILE A 129 17.73 16.01 12.53
CA ILE A 129 17.71 14.81 11.69
C ILE A 129 16.30 14.20 11.70
N GLU A 130 15.64 14.12 12.85
CA GLU A 130 14.27 13.61 12.96
C GLU A 130 13.29 14.48 12.17
N GLY A 131 13.43 15.80 12.25
CA GLY A 131 12.65 16.76 11.47
C GLY A 131 12.81 16.53 9.98
N TYR A 132 14.06 16.35 9.50
CA TYR A 132 14.34 16.03 8.10
C TYR A 132 13.71 14.71 7.66
N LEU A 133 13.88 13.63 8.43
CA LEU A 133 13.27 12.33 8.10
C LEU A 133 11.73 12.40 8.09
N THR A 134 11.14 13.21 8.98
CA THR A 134 9.70 13.47 9.04
C THR A 134 9.23 14.25 7.81
N GLU A 135 9.98 15.27 7.38
CA GLU A 135 9.69 16.04 6.17
C GLU A 135 9.68 15.14 4.92
N ILE A 136 10.67 14.25 4.76
CA ILE A 136 10.66 13.26 3.68
C ILE A 136 9.42 12.37 3.79
N GLY A 137 9.07 11.92 5.00
CA GLY A 137 7.90 11.07 5.22
C GLY A 137 6.59 11.75 4.80
N ILE A 138 6.43 13.04 5.10
CA ILE A 138 5.30 13.86 4.66
C ILE A 138 5.29 13.97 3.14
N GLN A 139 6.43 14.29 2.50
CA GLN A 139 6.54 14.39 1.04
C GLN A 139 6.26 13.05 0.34
N MET A 140 6.58 11.93 1.00
CA MET A 140 6.24 10.60 0.54
C MET A 140 4.78 10.22 0.82
N GLY A 141 3.95 11.07 1.44
CA GLY A 141 2.55 10.78 1.75
C GLY A 141 2.37 9.72 2.85
N TYR A 142 3.06 9.86 3.98
CA TYR A 142 2.84 9.02 5.17
C TYR A 142 1.39 9.07 5.67
N ASP A 143 0.76 10.24 5.56
CA ASP A 143 -0.60 10.52 6.04
C ASP A 143 -1.67 10.40 4.94
N GLU A 144 -1.29 9.96 3.74
CA GLU A 144 -2.24 9.66 2.66
C GLU A 144 -2.89 8.29 2.92
N ASP A 145 -4.08 8.30 3.52
CA ASP A 145 -4.94 7.12 3.63
C ASP A 145 -5.27 6.59 2.22
N LYS A 146 -4.62 5.49 1.82
CA LYS A 146 -5.02 4.73 0.63
C LYS A 146 -6.37 4.05 0.88
N LYS A 147 -7.47 4.76 0.63
CA LYS A 147 -8.84 4.20 0.70
C LYS A 147 -9.14 3.43 -0.56
N PHE A 148 -9.05 2.11 -0.49
CA PHE A 148 -9.52 1.23 -1.56
C PHE A 148 -11.04 1.08 -1.45
N MET A 149 -11.77 1.48 -2.49
CA MET A 149 -13.20 1.19 -2.60
C MET A 149 -13.37 -0.12 -3.36
N ILE A 150 -13.63 -1.22 -2.63
CA ILE A 150 -13.87 -2.55 -3.21
C ILE A 150 -15.38 -2.71 -3.38
N ASN A 151 -15.85 -2.79 -4.62
CA ASN A 151 -17.23 -3.17 -4.95
C ASN A 151 -17.26 -4.60 -5.48
N VAL A 152 -17.88 -5.51 -4.74
CA VAL A 152 -18.12 -6.90 -5.16
C VAL A 152 -19.61 -7.03 -5.51
N ASN A 153 -19.92 -7.20 -6.79
CA ASN A 153 -21.28 -7.52 -7.25
C ASN A 153 -21.39 -9.01 -7.60
N GLY A 154 -22.59 -9.58 -7.39
CA GLY A 154 -22.85 -11.00 -7.18
C GLY A 154 -22.42 -12.02 -8.26
N GLY A 155 -22.31 -13.28 -7.81
CA GLY A 155 -22.36 -14.51 -8.61
C GLY A 155 -21.05 -14.95 -9.27
N VAL A 156 -20.37 -14.06 -9.97
CA VAL A 156 -19.08 -14.34 -10.63
C VAL A 156 -18.21 -13.11 -10.44
N ALA A 157 -17.39 -13.12 -9.38
CA ALA A 157 -16.76 -11.92 -8.84
C ALA A 157 -15.79 -11.26 -9.84
N GLN A 158 -16.21 -10.14 -10.43
CA GLN A 158 -15.30 -9.18 -11.02
C GLN A 158 -14.81 -8.23 -9.91
N VAL A 159 -13.49 -8.12 -9.76
CA VAL A 159 -12.87 -7.21 -8.79
C VAL A 159 -12.44 -5.95 -9.53
N ASN A 160 -13.11 -4.83 -9.26
CA ASN A 160 -12.70 -3.52 -9.76
C ASN A 160 -11.92 -2.79 -8.66
N VAL A 161 -10.69 -2.38 -8.98
CA VAL A 161 -9.83 -1.59 -8.09
C VAL A 161 -9.61 -0.24 -8.74
N ALA A 162 -9.96 0.84 -8.02
CA ALA A 162 -9.79 2.22 -8.46
C ALA A 162 -9.03 3.02 -7.39
N ASN A 163 -8.22 3.98 -7.83
CA ASN A 163 -7.46 4.91 -6.97
C ASN A 163 -7.82 6.37 -7.31
N ASP A 164 -7.75 7.28 -6.33
CA ASP A 164 -7.80 8.74 -6.50
C ASP A 164 -8.90 9.27 -7.45
N ASN A 165 -10.17 8.97 -7.12
CA ASN A 165 -11.37 9.35 -7.90
C ASN A 165 -11.46 8.78 -9.33
N ALA A 166 -10.69 7.73 -9.65
CA ALA A 166 -10.86 7.04 -10.92
C ALA A 166 -12.21 6.30 -11.01
N THR A 167 -12.93 6.52 -12.10
CA THR A 167 -14.15 5.76 -12.42
C THR A 167 -13.79 4.61 -13.35
N VAL A 168 -13.96 3.36 -12.88
CA VAL A 168 -13.76 2.16 -13.70
C VAL A 168 -15.09 1.77 -14.34
N HIS A 169 -15.20 1.92 -15.66
CA HIS A 169 -16.30 1.36 -16.44
C HIS A 169 -15.92 -0.05 -16.89
N ALA A 170 -16.26 -1.04 -16.07
CA ALA A 170 -16.13 -2.45 -16.41
C ALA A 170 -17.38 -2.94 -17.15
N THR A 171 -17.23 -3.35 -18.41
CA THR A 171 -18.29 -4.01 -19.17
C THR A 171 -17.95 -5.49 -19.27
N GLN A 172 -18.71 -6.34 -18.57
CA GLN A 172 -18.58 -7.80 -18.68
C GLN A 172 -19.49 -8.29 -19.81
N SER A 173 -18.91 -8.67 -20.95
CA SER A 173 -19.61 -9.46 -21.95
C SER A 173 -19.28 -10.93 -21.71
N ASN A 174 -20.13 -11.65 -20.99
CA ASN A 174 -20.10 -13.11 -21.06
C ASN A 174 -20.52 -13.48 -22.47
N GLY A 175 -19.55 -13.74 -23.35
CA GLY A 175 -19.81 -14.14 -24.73
C GLY A 175 -20.71 -15.36 -24.73
N ILE A 176 -21.93 -15.20 -25.25
CA ILE A 176 -22.85 -16.31 -25.41
C ILE A 176 -22.24 -17.25 -26.45
N ASP A 177 -22.13 -18.53 -26.10
CA ASP A 177 -21.77 -19.56 -27.07
C ASP A 177 -22.96 -19.77 -28.02
N VAL A 178 -22.99 -18.98 -29.09
CA VAL A 178 -24.02 -19.03 -30.12
C VAL A 178 -24.06 -20.42 -30.77
N SER A 179 -22.92 -21.10 -30.90
CA SER A 179 -22.87 -22.45 -31.46
C SER A 179 -23.58 -23.46 -30.55
N GLN A 180 -23.41 -23.34 -29.23
CA GLN A 180 -24.15 -24.16 -28.28
C GLN A 180 -25.66 -23.90 -28.33
N LEU A 181 -26.08 -22.63 -28.44
CA LEU A 181 -27.50 -22.30 -28.60
C LEU A 181 -28.11 -22.92 -29.86
N GLU A 182 -27.42 -22.81 -31.00
CA GLU A 182 -27.89 -23.37 -32.27
C GLU A 182 -28.01 -24.90 -32.22
N ASN A 183 -27.09 -25.58 -31.53
CA ASN A 183 -27.16 -27.03 -31.33
C ASN A 183 -28.39 -27.43 -30.50
N ILE A 184 -28.66 -26.70 -29.41
CA ILE A 184 -29.84 -26.97 -28.56
C ILE A 184 -31.13 -26.75 -29.35
N ILE A 185 -31.19 -25.68 -30.15
CA ILE A 185 -32.34 -25.40 -31.02
C ILE A 185 -32.53 -26.50 -32.06
N ALA A 186 -31.44 -26.97 -32.69
CA ALA A 186 -31.51 -28.07 -33.65
C ALA A 186 -32.04 -29.36 -33.02
N ASP A 187 -31.63 -29.67 -31.78
CA ASP A 187 -32.12 -30.83 -31.03
C ASP A 187 -33.62 -30.73 -30.70
N ILE A 188 -34.11 -29.54 -30.30
CA ILE A 188 -35.54 -29.28 -30.08
C ILE A 188 -36.34 -29.53 -31.37
N MET A 189 -35.84 -29.01 -32.50
CA MET A 189 -36.50 -29.16 -33.79
C MET A 189 -36.49 -30.62 -34.29
N LYS A 190 -35.42 -31.36 -34.03
CA LYS A 190 -35.27 -32.78 -34.38
C LYS A 190 -36.18 -33.68 -33.56
N HIS A 191 -36.36 -33.36 -32.28
CA HIS A 191 -37.19 -34.14 -31.35
C HIS A 191 -38.60 -33.60 -31.19
N MET A 192 -39.03 -32.71 -32.10
CA MET A 192 -40.38 -32.17 -32.13
C MET A 192 -41.40 -33.31 -32.13
N PRO A 193 -42.43 -33.27 -31.25
CA PRO A 193 -43.46 -34.29 -31.23
C PRO A 193 -44.18 -34.38 -32.59
N THR A 194 -44.56 -35.59 -33.01
CA THR A 194 -45.24 -35.83 -34.28
C THR A 194 -46.76 -35.73 -34.18
N ASP A 195 -47.29 -35.69 -32.96
CA ASP A 195 -48.71 -35.73 -32.57
C ASP A 195 -49.22 -34.39 -32.03
N ILE A 196 -48.68 -33.27 -32.52
CA ILE A 196 -49.08 -31.91 -32.14
C ILE A 196 -49.94 -31.24 -33.22
N THR A 197 -50.71 -30.25 -32.78
CA THR A 197 -51.48 -29.37 -33.67
C THR A 197 -50.58 -28.43 -34.46
N GLN A 198 -51.09 -27.86 -35.56
CA GLN A 198 -50.38 -26.83 -36.32
C GLN A 198 -50.09 -25.59 -35.46
N GLU A 199 -51.01 -25.22 -34.57
CA GLU A 199 -50.84 -24.09 -33.64
C GLU A 199 -49.68 -24.34 -32.65
N GLU A 200 -49.58 -25.53 -32.08
CA GLU A 200 -48.47 -25.90 -31.19
C GLU A 200 -47.13 -25.95 -31.93
N GLN A 201 -47.13 -26.39 -33.20
CA GLN A 201 -45.93 -26.40 -34.03
C GLN A 201 -45.43 -24.98 -34.31
N GLU A 202 -46.32 -24.05 -34.63
CA GLU A 202 -45.99 -22.63 -34.81
C GLU A 202 -45.49 -22.01 -33.50
N GLN A 203 -46.16 -22.30 -32.38
CA GLN A 203 -45.74 -21.83 -31.06
C GLN A 203 -44.31 -22.26 -30.69
N ILE A 204 -43.89 -23.48 -31.03
CA ILE A 204 -42.51 -23.94 -30.81
C ILE A 204 -41.52 -23.10 -31.61
N ARG A 205 -41.78 -22.92 -32.90
CA ARG A 205 -40.90 -22.18 -33.81
C ARG A 205 -40.75 -20.73 -33.38
N ASP A 206 -41.86 -20.08 -33.07
CA ASP A 206 -41.87 -18.68 -32.64
C ASP A 206 -41.14 -18.52 -31.30
N SER A 207 -41.37 -19.42 -30.35
CA SER A 207 -40.71 -19.36 -29.04
C SER A 207 -39.20 -19.55 -29.16
N VAL A 208 -38.75 -20.48 -30.00
CA VAL A 208 -37.33 -20.71 -30.29
C VAL A 208 -36.69 -19.49 -30.95
N GLU A 209 -37.37 -18.89 -31.93
CA GLU A 209 -36.85 -17.72 -32.65
C GLU A 209 -36.79 -16.48 -31.76
N VAL A 210 -37.80 -16.27 -30.90
CA VAL A 210 -37.76 -15.20 -29.87
C VAL A 210 -36.57 -15.39 -28.95
N ILE A 211 -36.29 -16.61 -28.48
CA ILE A 211 -35.13 -16.88 -27.62
C ILE A 211 -33.83 -16.63 -28.38
N ARG A 212 -33.71 -17.08 -29.63
CA ARG A 212 -32.54 -16.84 -30.48
C ARG A 212 -32.27 -15.34 -30.66
N ALA A 213 -33.28 -14.59 -31.06
CA ALA A 213 -33.15 -13.15 -31.32
C ALA A 213 -32.87 -12.35 -30.06
N GLU A 214 -33.54 -12.67 -28.94
CA GLU A 214 -33.35 -11.96 -27.67
C GLU A 214 -31.98 -12.27 -27.08
N VAL A 215 -31.52 -13.53 -27.12
CA VAL A 215 -30.20 -13.91 -26.59
C VAL A 215 -29.08 -13.24 -27.39
N GLN A 216 -29.22 -13.08 -28.72
CA GLN A 216 -28.24 -12.40 -29.56
C GLN A 216 -28.35 -10.85 -29.56
N SER A 217 -29.36 -10.29 -28.89
CA SER A 217 -29.57 -8.85 -28.81
C SER A 217 -28.57 -8.16 -27.90
N ALA A 218 -28.18 -6.93 -28.26
CA ALA A 218 -27.36 -6.08 -27.39
C ALA A 218 -28.08 -5.69 -26.07
N ASN A 219 -29.41 -5.79 -26.02
CA ASN A 219 -30.21 -5.53 -24.83
C ASN A 219 -31.34 -6.57 -24.68
N PRO A 220 -31.03 -7.78 -24.16
CA PRO A 220 -31.99 -8.87 -24.05
C PRO A 220 -33.13 -8.55 -23.08
N ARG A 221 -34.38 -8.71 -23.52
CA ARG A 221 -35.55 -8.54 -22.67
C ARG A 221 -35.84 -9.85 -21.95
N LYS A 222 -35.33 -9.97 -20.72
CA LYS A 222 -35.50 -11.16 -19.85
C LYS A 222 -36.96 -11.62 -19.71
N GLY A 223 -37.92 -10.71 -19.77
CA GLY A 223 -39.34 -11.04 -19.74
C GLY A 223 -39.80 -11.86 -20.95
N PHE A 224 -39.31 -11.54 -22.14
CA PHE A 224 -39.69 -12.24 -23.39
C PHE A 224 -39.09 -13.63 -23.46
N ILE A 225 -37.83 -13.76 -23.04
CA ILE A 225 -37.16 -15.06 -22.90
C ILE A 225 -37.94 -15.97 -21.93
N LYS A 226 -38.35 -15.45 -20.76
CA LYS A 226 -39.15 -16.22 -19.80
C LYS A 226 -40.51 -16.64 -20.36
N THR A 227 -41.17 -15.77 -21.11
CA THR A 227 -42.46 -16.09 -21.74
C THR A 227 -42.31 -17.18 -22.80
N ALA A 228 -41.30 -17.09 -23.67
CA ALA A 228 -41.01 -18.09 -24.69
C ALA A 228 -40.64 -19.46 -24.07
N LEU A 229 -39.83 -19.49 -23.01
CA LEU A 229 -39.51 -20.72 -22.29
C LEU A 229 -40.76 -21.38 -21.68
N LYS A 230 -41.67 -20.60 -21.08
CA LYS A 230 -42.95 -21.12 -20.59
C LYS A 230 -43.81 -21.68 -21.71
N GLY A 231 -43.81 -21.03 -22.87
CA GLY A 231 -44.50 -21.49 -24.07
C GLY A 231 -43.99 -22.86 -24.55
N LEU A 232 -42.68 -23.09 -24.50
CA LEU A 232 -42.07 -24.38 -24.83
C LEU A 232 -42.38 -25.46 -23.79
N GLN A 233 -42.32 -25.10 -22.50
CA GLN A 233 -42.58 -26.03 -21.39
C GLN A 233 -44.05 -26.47 -21.29
N ALA A 234 -44.98 -25.69 -21.86
CA ALA A 234 -46.41 -26.00 -21.85
C ALA A 234 -46.78 -27.12 -22.83
N ILE A 235 -45.89 -27.47 -23.77
CA ILE A 235 -46.15 -28.46 -24.81
C ILE A 235 -45.73 -29.84 -24.31
N ASN A 236 -46.69 -30.76 -24.26
CA ASN A 236 -46.41 -32.15 -23.93
C ASN A 236 -45.71 -32.81 -25.11
N GLY A 237 -44.58 -33.46 -24.86
CA GLY A 237 -43.79 -34.10 -25.89
C GLY A 237 -43.07 -35.35 -25.41
N THR A 238 -42.22 -35.89 -26.27
CA THR A 238 -41.38 -37.05 -25.93
C THR A 238 -40.38 -36.71 -24.82
N ALA A 239 -39.86 -37.73 -24.15
CA ALA A 239 -38.84 -37.54 -23.11
C ALA A 239 -37.59 -36.80 -23.65
N GLN A 240 -37.22 -37.05 -24.92
CA GLN A 240 -36.12 -36.38 -25.61
C GLN A 240 -36.40 -34.90 -25.87
N PHE A 241 -37.64 -34.55 -26.23
CA PHE A 241 -38.07 -33.16 -26.39
C PHE A 241 -38.01 -32.40 -25.07
N GLY A 242 -38.55 -32.99 -23.99
CA GLY A 242 -38.48 -32.41 -22.65
C GLY A 242 -37.05 -32.20 -22.15
N ALA A 243 -36.14 -33.13 -22.45
CA ALA A 243 -34.71 -33.01 -22.12
C ALA A 243 -34.02 -31.87 -22.88
N ALA A 244 -34.35 -31.68 -24.16
CA ALA A 244 -33.82 -30.58 -24.97
C ALA A 244 -34.31 -29.22 -24.43
N ILE A 245 -35.59 -29.11 -24.04
CA ILE A 245 -36.14 -27.92 -23.38
C ILE A 245 -35.45 -27.65 -22.04
N ALA A 246 -35.24 -28.67 -21.21
CA ALA A 246 -34.55 -28.50 -19.92
C ALA A 246 -33.12 -27.99 -20.11
N THR A 247 -32.43 -28.49 -21.14
CA THR A 247 -31.08 -28.02 -21.53
C THR A 247 -31.11 -26.57 -21.98
N LEU A 248 -32.12 -26.17 -22.77
CA LEU A 248 -32.32 -24.77 -23.16
C LEU A 248 -32.57 -23.87 -21.95
N VAL A 249 -33.42 -24.29 -21.01
CA VAL A 249 -33.68 -23.56 -19.76
C VAL A 249 -32.41 -23.39 -18.95
N GLN A 250 -31.60 -24.44 -18.83
CA GLN A 250 -30.32 -24.38 -18.12
C GLN A 250 -29.33 -23.44 -18.81
N PHE A 251 -29.18 -23.55 -20.13
CA PHE A 251 -28.31 -22.69 -20.93
C PHE A 251 -28.71 -21.23 -20.76
N VAL A 252 -29.97 -20.90 -21.01
CA VAL A 252 -30.51 -19.54 -20.90
C VAL A 252 -30.46 -19.03 -19.44
N GLY A 253 -30.63 -19.91 -18.46
CA GLY A 253 -30.55 -19.58 -17.04
C GLY A 253 -29.19 -19.09 -16.57
N THR A 254 -28.10 -19.38 -17.31
CA THR A 254 -26.77 -18.82 -17.01
C THR A 254 -26.64 -17.32 -17.35
N PHE A 255 -27.61 -16.76 -18.09
CA PHE A 255 -27.60 -15.37 -18.58
C PHE A 255 -28.75 -14.50 -18.01
N LEU A 256 -29.73 -15.10 -17.32
CA LEU A 256 -30.89 -14.43 -16.71
C LEU A 256 -30.62 -13.99 -15.28
#